data_AF-A0A0C3K3B2-F1
#
_entry.id   AF-A0A0C3K3B2-F1
#
_cell.length_a   1.000
_cell.length_b   1.000
_cell.length_c   1.000
_cell.angle_alpha   90.00
_cell.angle_beta   90.00
_cell.angle_gamma   90.00
#
_symmetry.space_group_name_H-M   'P 1'
#
loop_
_entity.id
_entity.type
_entity.pdbx_description
1 polymer ?
#
loop_
_entity_poly.entity_id
_entity_poly.type
_entity_poly.pdbx_seq_one_letter_code
_entity_poly.pdbx_strand_id
1 'polypeptide(L)'
;VEIFQEIAVQTVTSQTAAGPPNGIRNLLLTSKQINNRLSFDSNPSFYGEIFDAQFDTNALKRRFHANRLTAPCRASELKRRWVSLKRIKQYSRGRQAVWGYTGYPGIYSEKDKLQDAWLAFLMLTENDGQNMVQLSWANVADWTRSFIHFDIHAVSVIAQRSGQLPVVTESRALGLWLYWMTTKFDDVVNEPVAVADPCLTF
;
A
#
# COMPACT_ATOMS: atom_id res chain seq x y z
N VAL A 1 1.13 -32.68 -6.84
CA VAL A 1 0.80 -31.45 -6.08
C VAL A 1 0.89 -30.24 -6.98
N GLU A 2 1.89 -30.17 -7.85
CA GLU A 2 2.13 -29.06 -8.79
C GLU A 2 0.92 -28.67 -9.66
N ILE A 3 0.27 -29.61 -10.35
CA ILE A 3 -0.86 -29.28 -11.27
C ILE A 3 -2.03 -28.59 -10.54
N PHE A 4 -2.40 -29.06 -9.34
CA PHE A 4 -3.48 -28.43 -8.57
C PHE A 4 -3.12 -27.02 -8.12
N GLN A 5 -1.87 -26.80 -7.76
CA GLN A 5 -1.39 -25.47 -7.38
C GLN A 5 -1.40 -24.54 -8.59
N GLU A 6 -0.91 -25.00 -9.75
CA GLU A 6 -0.88 -24.21 -10.98
C GLU A 6 -2.29 -23.77 -11.41
N ILE A 7 -3.26 -24.71 -11.42
CA ILE A 7 -4.67 -24.40 -11.70
C ILE A 7 -5.19 -23.38 -10.69
N ALA A 8 -4.90 -23.55 -9.40
CA ALA A 8 -5.33 -22.63 -8.35
C ALA A 8 -4.74 -21.23 -8.54
N VAL A 9 -3.45 -21.11 -8.89
CA VAL A 9 -2.78 -19.83 -9.14
C VAL A 9 -3.45 -19.14 -10.32
N GLN A 10 -3.57 -19.82 -11.47
CA GLN A 10 -4.18 -19.22 -12.66
C GLN A 10 -5.63 -18.82 -12.42
N THR A 11 -6.40 -19.63 -11.69
CA THR A 11 -7.80 -19.30 -11.36
C THR A 11 -7.88 -18.03 -10.52
N VAL A 12 -6.98 -17.86 -9.55
CA VAL A 12 -6.98 -16.70 -8.65
C VAL A 12 -6.47 -15.44 -9.35
N THR A 13 -5.41 -15.55 -10.15
CA THR A 13 -4.75 -14.40 -10.80
C THR A 13 -5.55 -13.89 -12.00
N SER A 14 -6.17 -14.78 -12.78
CA SER A 14 -7.03 -14.38 -13.92
C SER A 14 -8.27 -13.60 -13.52
N GLN A 15 -8.78 -13.81 -12.30
CA GLN A 15 -9.97 -13.13 -11.80
C GLN A 15 -9.72 -11.67 -11.37
N THR A 16 -8.48 -11.31 -11.04
CA THR A 16 -8.19 -10.04 -10.37
C THR A 16 -6.93 -9.39 -10.91
N ALA A 17 -7.08 -8.55 -11.95
CA ALA A 17 -5.98 -7.71 -12.45
C ALA A 17 -5.51 -6.69 -11.39
N ALA A 18 -6.44 -6.18 -10.57
CA ALA A 18 -6.14 -5.22 -9.52
C ALA A 18 -6.93 -5.54 -8.23
N GLY A 19 -6.23 -5.61 -7.10
CA GLY A 19 -6.84 -5.89 -5.79
C GLY A 19 -6.48 -7.25 -5.20
N PRO A 20 -6.91 -7.51 -3.95
CA PRO A 20 -6.54 -8.71 -3.23
C PRO A 20 -7.10 -9.96 -3.92
N PRO A 21 -6.39 -11.10 -3.84
CA PRO A 21 -6.77 -12.35 -4.47
C PRO A 21 -7.96 -13.01 -3.75
N ASN A 22 -9.17 -12.46 -3.96
CA ASN A 22 -10.38 -12.86 -3.24
C ASN A 22 -10.81 -14.31 -3.56
N GLY A 23 -10.44 -14.82 -4.73
CA GLY A 23 -10.73 -16.20 -5.16
C GLY A 23 -10.13 -17.26 -4.22
N ILE A 24 -9.03 -16.96 -3.52
CA ILE A 24 -8.39 -17.89 -2.58
C ILE A 24 -9.38 -18.32 -1.50
N ARG A 25 -10.11 -17.37 -0.90
CA ARG A 25 -11.05 -17.68 0.18
C ARG A 25 -12.12 -18.65 -0.30
N ASN A 26 -12.66 -18.43 -1.49
CA ASN A 26 -13.69 -19.30 -2.06
C ASN A 26 -13.13 -20.69 -2.32
N LEU A 27 -11.92 -20.78 -2.89
CA LEU A 27 -11.24 -22.05 -3.14
C LEU A 27 -11.00 -22.85 -1.85
N LEU A 28 -10.51 -22.20 -0.80
CA LEU A 28 -10.25 -22.85 0.50
C LEU A 28 -11.53 -23.33 1.21
N LEU A 29 -12.70 -22.80 0.85
CA LEU A 29 -13.99 -23.21 1.41
C LEU A 29 -14.65 -24.36 0.65
N THR A 30 -14.11 -24.76 -0.51
CA THR A 30 -14.70 -25.84 -1.33
C THR A 30 -14.50 -27.24 -0.72
N SER A 31 -13.37 -27.50 -0.07
CA SER A 31 -13.04 -28.82 0.51
C SER A 31 -11.98 -28.72 1.59
N LYS A 32 -12.12 -29.55 2.64
CA LYS A 32 -11.09 -29.72 3.69
C LYS A 32 -9.74 -30.17 3.11
N GLN A 33 -9.76 -31.03 2.08
CA GLN A 33 -8.52 -31.51 1.44
C GLN A 33 -7.81 -30.38 0.70
N ILE A 34 -8.56 -29.52 0.00
CA ILE A 34 -8.01 -28.34 -0.69
C ILE A 34 -7.48 -27.35 0.34
N ASN A 35 -8.24 -27.08 1.40
CA ASN A 35 -7.81 -26.20 2.48
C ASN A 35 -6.49 -26.68 3.11
N ASN A 36 -6.40 -27.94 3.51
CA ASN A 36 -5.19 -28.51 4.11
C ASN A 36 -3.97 -28.46 3.18
N ARG A 37 -4.17 -28.41 1.85
CA ARG A 37 -3.08 -28.36 0.86
C ARG A 37 -2.71 -26.95 0.40
N LEU A 38 -3.63 -25.98 0.50
CA LEU A 38 -3.45 -24.62 -0.01
C LEU A 38 -3.52 -23.54 1.08
N SER A 39 -3.68 -23.92 2.34
CA SER A 39 -3.66 -22.97 3.45
C SER A 39 -2.33 -22.19 3.47
N PHE A 40 -2.37 -20.98 4.03
CA PHE A 40 -1.20 -20.10 4.11
C PHE A 40 -0.02 -20.76 4.82
N ASP A 41 -0.30 -21.50 5.89
CA ASP A 41 0.73 -22.12 6.71
C ASP A 41 1.26 -23.41 6.09
N SER A 42 0.42 -24.15 5.35
CA SER A 42 0.81 -25.43 4.75
C SER A 42 1.47 -25.31 3.38
N ASN A 43 1.20 -24.24 2.62
CA ASN A 43 1.75 -24.07 1.28
C ASN A 43 2.16 -22.62 0.98
N PRO A 44 3.30 -22.15 1.50
CA PRO A 44 3.80 -20.81 1.21
C PRO A 44 4.19 -20.60 -0.26
N SER A 45 4.57 -21.65 -1.00
CA SER A 45 4.91 -21.54 -2.44
C SER A 45 3.74 -21.04 -3.27
N PHE A 46 2.54 -21.54 -3.01
CA PHE A 46 1.32 -21.08 -3.67
C PHE A 46 1.12 -19.55 -3.54
N TYR A 47 1.28 -19.00 -2.34
CA TYR A 47 1.16 -17.56 -2.12
C TYR A 47 2.36 -16.77 -2.66
N GLY A 48 3.54 -17.39 -2.69
CA GLY A 48 4.72 -16.80 -3.36
C GLY A 48 4.50 -16.64 -4.86
N GLU A 49 3.87 -17.61 -5.53
CA GLU A 49 3.52 -17.52 -6.95
C GLU A 49 2.46 -16.46 -7.22
N ILE A 50 1.46 -16.32 -6.33
CA ILE A 50 0.48 -15.23 -6.42
C ILE A 50 1.15 -13.87 -6.25
N PHE A 51 2.14 -13.75 -5.34
CA PHE A 51 2.92 -12.54 -5.21
C PHE A 51 3.66 -12.20 -6.50
N ASP A 52 4.32 -13.19 -7.10
CA ASP A 52 5.06 -13.02 -8.35
C ASP A 52 4.16 -12.62 -9.53
N ALA A 53 2.88 -12.99 -9.48
CA ALA A 53 1.87 -12.66 -10.49
C ALA A 53 1.11 -11.34 -10.26
N GLN A 54 1.19 -10.74 -9.07
CA GLN A 54 0.46 -9.49 -8.74
C GLN A 54 1.36 -8.28 -8.51
N PHE A 55 2.65 -8.50 -8.24
CA PHE A 55 3.60 -7.46 -7.87
C PHE A 55 4.91 -7.60 -8.66
N ASP A 56 5.59 -6.46 -8.83
CA ASP A 56 6.89 -6.45 -9.49
C ASP A 56 7.95 -7.05 -8.58
N THR A 57 8.67 -8.06 -9.08
CA THR A 57 9.69 -8.80 -8.32
C THR A 57 11.08 -8.63 -8.87
N ASN A 58 11.23 -8.08 -10.08
CA ASN A 58 12.53 -7.92 -10.72
C ASN A 58 13.41 -6.94 -9.93
N ALA A 59 12.83 -5.84 -9.42
CA ALA A 59 13.52 -4.94 -8.51
C ALA A 59 14.01 -5.64 -7.22
N LEU A 60 13.18 -6.51 -6.63
CA LEU A 60 13.56 -7.30 -5.46
C LEU A 60 14.70 -8.27 -5.79
N LYS A 61 14.67 -8.94 -6.95
CA LYS A 61 15.73 -9.83 -7.44
C LYS A 61 17.06 -9.11 -7.67
N ARG A 62 17.03 -7.82 -8.03
CA ARG A 62 18.24 -6.99 -8.14
C ARG A 62 18.81 -6.59 -6.78
N ARG A 63 17.95 -6.34 -5.78
CA ARG A 63 18.35 -5.87 -4.44
C ARG A 63 18.73 -6.99 -3.48
N PHE A 64 18.12 -8.15 -3.62
CA PHE A 64 18.28 -9.26 -2.69
C PHE A 64 18.85 -10.50 -3.37
N HIS A 65 19.73 -11.20 -2.67
CA HIS A 65 20.18 -12.52 -3.07
C HIS A 65 19.00 -13.52 -3.11
N ALA A 66 19.09 -14.51 -4.00
CA ALA A 66 18.04 -15.52 -4.19
C ALA A 66 17.65 -16.26 -2.89
N ASN A 67 18.59 -16.46 -1.97
CA ASN A 67 18.34 -17.08 -0.65
C ASN A 67 17.46 -16.23 0.29
N ARG A 68 17.23 -14.95 -0.01
CA ARG A 68 16.33 -14.04 0.72
C ARG A 68 14.95 -13.92 0.06
N LEU A 69 14.81 -14.40 -1.16
CA LEU A 69 13.55 -14.46 -1.91
C LEU A 69 13.00 -15.88 -1.85
N THR A 70 12.75 -16.39 -0.64
CA THR A 70 12.13 -17.70 -0.46
C THR A 70 10.61 -17.60 -0.61
N ALA A 71 9.94 -18.72 -0.88
CA ALA A 71 8.48 -18.78 -0.95
C ALA A 71 7.79 -18.21 0.31
N PRO A 72 8.20 -18.57 1.55
CA PRO A 72 7.64 -17.96 2.76
C PRO A 72 7.82 -16.45 2.87
N CYS A 73 8.97 -15.91 2.42
CA CYS A 73 9.19 -14.46 2.39
C CYS A 73 8.24 -13.78 1.42
N ARG A 74 8.07 -14.32 0.20
CA ARG A 74 7.13 -13.78 -0.80
C ARG A 74 5.68 -13.88 -0.33
N ALA A 75 5.27 -15.00 0.26
CA ALA A 75 3.95 -15.18 0.86
C ALA A 75 3.68 -14.14 1.97
N SER A 76 4.67 -13.88 2.81
CA SER A 76 4.59 -12.87 3.88
C SER A 76 4.45 -11.46 3.30
N GLU A 77 5.20 -11.15 2.24
CA GLU A 77 5.10 -9.87 1.53
C GLU A 77 3.74 -9.69 0.84
N LEU A 78 3.17 -10.74 0.24
CA LEU A 78 1.80 -10.72 -0.31
C LEU A 78 0.79 -10.26 0.75
N LYS A 79 0.83 -10.91 1.92
CA LYS A 79 -0.06 -10.57 3.04
C LYS A 79 0.18 -9.14 3.52
N ARG A 80 1.44 -8.76 3.73
CA ARG A 80 1.85 -7.43 4.24
C ARG A 80 1.42 -6.30 3.29
N ARG A 81 1.65 -6.44 1.98
CA ARG A 81 1.24 -5.46 0.96
C ARG A 81 -0.27 -5.34 0.91
N TRP A 82 -1.01 -6.45 0.87
CA TRP A 82 -2.48 -6.38 0.82
C TRP A 82 -3.12 -5.81 2.09
N VAL A 83 -2.55 -6.06 3.28
CA VAL A 83 -3.01 -5.42 4.52
C VAL A 83 -2.81 -3.91 4.44
N SER A 84 -1.63 -3.46 4.03
CA SER A 84 -1.27 -2.04 3.93
C SER A 84 -2.11 -1.31 2.87
N LEU A 85 -2.23 -1.88 1.66
CA LEU A 85 -3.05 -1.33 0.57
C LEU A 85 -4.54 -1.23 0.94
N LYS A 86 -5.09 -2.19 1.68
CA LYS A 86 -6.47 -2.11 2.17
C LYS A 86 -6.65 -0.95 3.15
N ARG A 87 -5.68 -0.74 4.05
CA ARG A 87 -5.70 0.34 5.04
C ARG A 87 -5.59 1.72 4.39
N ILE A 88 -4.64 1.88 3.46
CA ILE A 88 -4.52 3.07 2.60
C ILE A 88 -5.85 3.38 1.90
N LYS A 89 -6.43 2.37 1.23
CA LYS A 89 -7.70 2.51 0.50
C LYS A 89 -8.86 2.93 1.40
N GLN A 90 -8.95 2.40 2.61
CA GLN A 90 -9.98 2.78 3.57
C GLN A 90 -9.81 4.24 4.00
N TYR A 91 -8.60 4.64 4.39
CA TYR A 91 -8.31 6.01 4.79
C TYR A 91 -8.62 7.02 3.66
N SER A 92 -8.23 6.71 2.42
CA SER A 92 -8.52 7.56 1.24
C SER A 92 -10.02 7.83 1.03
N ARG A 93 -10.90 6.96 1.54
CA ARG A 93 -12.36 7.10 1.42
C ARG A 93 -13.00 7.90 2.57
N GLY A 94 -12.20 8.64 3.33
CA GLY A 94 -12.66 9.37 4.51
C GLY A 94 -13.07 8.45 5.67
N ARG A 95 -12.74 7.15 5.58
CA ARG A 95 -12.96 6.20 6.68
C ARG A 95 -11.76 6.29 7.62
N GLN A 96 -11.66 7.40 8.35
CA GLN A 96 -10.65 7.60 9.41
C GLN A 96 -10.74 6.51 10.50
N ALA A 97 -11.88 5.84 10.60
CA ALA A 97 -12.06 4.59 11.31
C ALA A 97 -12.50 3.49 10.33
N VAL A 98 -12.15 2.23 10.62
CA VAL A 98 -12.81 0.98 10.20
C VAL A 98 -11.99 0.07 9.27
N TRP A 99 -11.34 -0.95 9.84
CA TRP A 99 -11.89 -2.32 9.93
C TRP A 99 -11.17 -3.18 11.00
N GLY A 100 -11.91 -3.50 12.06
CA GLY A 100 -11.57 -4.52 13.05
C GLY A 100 -11.99 -5.92 12.62
N TYR A 101 -11.33 -6.49 11.60
CA TYR A 101 -11.46 -7.92 11.28
C TYR A 101 -10.42 -8.80 11.99
N THR A 102 -9.63 -8.23 12.91
CA THR A 102 -8.72 -8.94 13.83
C THR A 102 -8.83 -8.46 15.29
N GLY A 103 -9.96 -7.88 15.71
CA GLY A 103 -10.23 -7.67 17.14
C GLY A 103 -9.57 -6.47 17.83
N TYR A 104 -9.20 -5.39 17.12
CA TYR A 104 -8.90 -4.11 17.77
C TYR A 104 -9.44 -2.92 16.94
N PRO A 105 -10.28 -2.03 17.52
CA PRO A 105 -10.57 -0.73 16.93
C PRO A 105 -9.34 0.17 17.15
N GLY A 106 -8.57 0.42 16.10
CA GLY A 106 -7.42 1.32 16.14
C GLY A 106 -7.67 2.57 15.32
N ILE A 107 -7.39 3.73 15.90
CA ILE A 107 -7.08 4.97 15.17
C ILE A 107 -5.97 4.62 14.17
N TYR A 108 -6.02 5.15 12.95
CA TYR A 108 -4.91 5.01 11.99
C TYR A 108 -3.65 5.64 12.58
N SER A 109 -2.83 4.81 13.22
CA SER A 109 -1.75 5.27 14.09
C SER A 109 -0.60 5.83 13.27
N GLU A 110 0.21 6.71 13.87
CA GLU A 110 1.44 7.20 13.21
C GLU A 110 2.38 6.06 12.78
N LYS A 111 2.40 4.96 13.54
CA LYS A 111 3.16 3.75 13.19
C LYS A 111 2.60 3.08 11.93
N ASP A 112 1.28 2.95 11.83
CA ASP A 112 0.64 2.36 10.65
C ASP A 112 0.80 3.25 9.42
N LYS A 113 0.67 4.58 9.58
CA LYS A 113 0.95 5.58 8.54
C LYS A 113 2.37 5.46 8.02
N LEU A 114 3.36 5.42 8.91
CA LEU A 114 4.76 5.29 8.55
C LEU A 114 5.03 3.97 7.81
N GLN A 115 4.47 2.86 8.30
CA GLN A 115 4.60 1.56 7.65
C GLN A 115 3.98 1.54 6.25
N ASP A 116 2.79 2.14 6.09
CA ASP A 116 2.10 2.25 4.81
C ASP A 116 2.85 3.16 3.83
N ALA A 117 3.37 4.29 4.31
CA ALA A 117 4.16 5.23 3.52
C ALA A 117 5.42 4.58 2.98
N TRP A 118 6.17 3.86 3.83
CA TRP A 118 7.34 3.10 3.39
C TRP A 118 6.99 2.03 2.35
N LEU A 119 5.90 1.30 2.57
CA LEU A 119 5.47 0.26 1.64
C LEU A 119 5.06 0.83 0.29
N ALA A 120 4.28 1.91 0.28
CA ALA A 120 3.91 2.61 -0.95
C ALA A 120 5.13 3.19 -1.67
N PHE A 121 6.09 3.74 -0.93
CA PHE A 121 7.31 4.33 -1.48
C PHE A 121 8.18 3.27 -2.14
N LEU A 122 8.37 2.12 -1.48
CA LEU A 122 9.07 0.99 -2.08
C LEU A 122 8.35 0.48 -3.32
N MET A 123 7.03 0.31 -3.26
CA MET A 123 6.26 -0.15 -4.43
C MET A 123 6.36 0.80 -5.62
N LEU A 124 6.37 2.12 -5.41
CA LEU A 124 6.55 3.13 -6.46
C LEU A 124 7.95 3.11 -7.05
N THR A 125 8.98 3.08 -6.20
CA THR A 125 10.39 3.10 -6.64
C THR A 125 10.83 1.77 -7.28
N GLU A 126 10.14 0.68 -6.98
CA GLU A 126 10.37 -0.65 -7.52
C GLU A 126 9.36 -1.04 -8.61
N ASN A 127 8.59 -0.09 -9.15
CA ASN A 127 7.55 -0.38 -10.12
C ASN A 127 8.13 -0.66 -11.51
N ASP A 128 7.84 -1.86 -12.02
CA ASP A 128 8.02 -2.27 -13.42
C ASP A 128 6.66 -2.42 -14.15
N GLY A 129 5.54 -2.09 -13.47
CA GLY A 129 4.20 -1.95 -14.05
C GLY A 129 3.09 -2.50 -13.15
N GLN A 130 3.32 -3.65 -12.51
CA GLN A 130 2.28 -4.32 -11.71
C GLN A 130 2.03 -3.60 -10.38
N ASN A 131 3.08 -3.06 -9.75
CA ASN A 131 2.93 -2.35 -8.48
C ASN A 131 1.99 -1.14 -8.64
N MET A 132 2.08 -0.40 -9.74
CA MET A 132 1.21 0.74 -10.03
C MET A 132 -0.25 0.37 -10.20
N VAL A 133 -0.55 -0.82 -10.76
CA VAL A 133 -1.93 -1.33 -10.84
C VAL A 133 -2.51 -1.52 -9.43
N GLN A 134 -1.71 -2.10 -8.52
CA GLN A 134 -2.17 -2.33 -7.14
C GLN A 134 -2.23 -1.03 -6.30
N LEU A 135 -1.29 -0.09 -6.50
CA LEU A 135 -1.31 1.23 -5.87
C LEU A 135 -2.51 2.07 -6.32
N SER A 136 -2.85 2.00 -7.61
CA SER A 136 -4.04 2.65 -8.17
C SER A 136 -5.32 2.06 -7.58
N TRP A 137 -5.39 0.72 -7.44
CA TRP A 137 -6.50 0.08 -6.72
C TRP A 137 -6.63 0.60 -5.28
N ALA A 138 -5.52 0.83 -4.59
CA ALA A 138 -5.50 1.34 -3.22
C ALA A 138 -5.79 2.83 -3.10
N ASN A 139 -5.88 3.55 -4.22
CA ASN A 139 -6.08 5.00 -4.27
C ASN A 139 -5.00 5.79 -3.51
N VAL A 140 -3.73 5.42 -3.73
CA VAL A 140 -2.58 6.03 -3.05
C VAL A 140 -2.49 7.54 -3.32
N ALA A 141 -2.86 8.00 -4.52
CA ALA A 141 -2.86 9.43 -4.84
C ALA A 141 -3.76 10.24 -3.88
N ASP A 142 -5.03 9.85 -3.71
CA ASP A 142 -5.94 10.55 -2.79
C ASP A 142 -5.57 10.36 -1.32
N TRP A 143 -5.01 9.20 -0.97
CA TRP A 143 -4.43 8.98 0.35
C TRP A 143 -3.30 9.97 0.65
N THR A 144 -2.37 10.19 -0.29
CA THR A 144 -1.29 11.17 -0.11
C THR A 144 -1.82 12.61 -0.06
N ARG A 145 -2.81 12.98 -0.88
CA ARG A 145 -3.46 14.31 -0.79
C ARG A 145 -4.05 14.55 0.60
N SER A 146 -4.74 13.54 1.14
CA SER A 146 -5.30 13.59 2.49
C SER A 146 -4.17 13.71 3.54
N PHE A 147 -3.09 12.96 3.35
CA PHE A 147 -1.90 13.03 4.21
C PHE A 147 -1.26 14.44 4.20
N ILE A 148 -1.05 15.06 3.03
CA ILE A 148 -0.53 16.43 2.93
C ILE A 148 -1.46 17.41 3.67
N HIS A 149 -2.76 17.31 3.44
CA HIS A 149 -3.73 18.24 4.02
C HIS A 149 -3.80 18.12 5.57
N PHE A 150 -3.94 16.90 6.09
CA PHE A 150 -4.14 16.68 7.52
C PHE A 150 -2.84 16.62 8.33
N ASP A 151 -1.75 16.07 7.77
CA ASP A 151 -0.53 15.77 8.53
C ASP A 151 0.61 16.79 8.30
N ILE A 152 0.58 17.54 7.20
CA ILE A 152 1.60 18.55 6.87
C ILE A 152 1.04 19.97 6.97
N HIS A 153 -0.03 20.28 6.22
CA HIS A 153 -0.56 21.64 6.16
C HIS A 153 -1.09 22.11 7.51
N ALA A 154 -1.94 21.29 8.18
CA ALA A 154 -2.47 21.64 9.50
C ALA A 154 -1.36 21.93 10.54
N VAL A 155 -0.30 21.12 10.55
CA VAL A 155 0.84 21.29 11.47
C VAL A 155 1.65 22.54 11.11
N SER A 156 1.80 22.83 9.82
CA SER A 156 2.54 23.99 9.35
C SER A 156 1.85 25.30 9.73
N VAL A 157 0.52 25.35 9.62
CA VAL A 157 -0.28 26.51 10.06
C VAL A 157 -0.14 26.73 11.57
N ILE A 158 -0.17 25.66 12.38
CA ILE A 158 0.00 25.76 13.83
C ILE A 158 1.41 26.28 14.17
N ALA A 159 2.45 25.69 13.56
CA ALA A 159 3.83 26.09 13.81
C ALA A 159 4.07 27.56 13.44
N GLN A 160 3.58 27.99 12.27
CA GLN A 160 3.69 29.38 11.81
C GLN A 160 3.04 30.36 12.77
N ARG A 161 1.84 30.06 13.28
CA ARG A 161 1.14 30.89 14.29
C ARG A 161 1.91 30.99 15.61
N SER A 162 2.74 29.99 15.92
CA SER A 162 3.61 29.98 17.09
C SER A 162 5.02 30.52 16.82
N GLY A 163 5.30 31.04 15.61
CA GLY A 163 6.63 31.51 15.23
C GLY A 163 7.69 30.40 15.12
N GLN A 164 7.25 29.16 14.94
CA GLN A 164 8.09 27.97 14.86
C GLN A 164 8.08 27.37 13.45
N LEU A 165 9.12 26.60 13.11
CA LEU A 165 9.12 25.80 11.90
C LEU A 165 8.38 24.47 12.13
N PRO A 166 7.70 23.92 11.12
CA PRO A 166 7.05 22.62 11.23
C PRO A 166 8.09 21.52 11.49
N VAL A 167 7.82 20.64 12.46
CA VAL A 167 8.71 19.51 12.72
C VAL A 167 8.71 18.57 11.52
N VAL A 168 9.88 18.28 10.95
CA VAL A 168 10.01 17.30 9.87
C VAL A 168 10.14 15.91 10.49
N THR A 169 9.16 15.04 10.24
CA THR A 169 9.20 13.63 10.62
C THR A 169 9.43 12.76 9.39
N GLU A 170 9.90 11.54 9.59
CA GLU A 170 10.05 10.55 8.52
C GLU A 170 8.73 10.28 7.77
N SER A 171 7.62 10.18 8.50
CA SER A 171 6.28 10.02 7.92
C SER A 171 5.90 11.20 7.01
N ARG A 172 6.18 12.44 7.43
CA ARG A 172 5.94 13.65 6.62
C ARG A 172 6.83 13.72 5.39
N ALA A 173 8.10 13.37 5.53
CA ALA A 173 9.03 13.33 4.41
C ALA A 173 8.57 12.32 3.35
N LEU A 174 8.22 11.09 3.76
CA LEU A 174 7.68 10.07 2.85
C LEU A 174 6.35 10.50 2.24
N GLY A 175 5.44 11.09 3.03
CA GLY A 175 4.18 11.62 2.53
C GLY A 175 4.37 12.63 1.41
N LEU A 176 5.34 13.54 1.55
CA LEU A 176 5.69 14.52 0.52
C LEU A 176 6.28 13.87 -0.74
N TRP A 177 7.21 12.93 -0.59
CA TRP A 177 7.76 12.18 -1.72
C TRP A 177 6.69 11.41 -2.48
N LEU A 178 5.77 10.76 -1.77
CA LEU A 178 4.67 10.01 -2.35
C LEU A 178 3.68 10.92 -3.06
N TYR A 179 3.36 12.06 -2.47
CA TYR A 179 2.55 13.09 -3.12
C TYR A 179 3.19 13.52 -4.43
N TRP A 180 4.48 13.89 -4.42
CA TRP A 180 5.22 14.27 -5.63
C TRP A 180 5.19 13.18 -6.70
N MET A 181 5.48 11.92 -6.33
CA MET A 181 5.50 10.79 -7.27
C MET A 181 4.12 10.41 -7.84
N THR A 182 3.03 10.84 -7.19
CA THR A 182 1.65 10.53 -7.61
C THR A 182 0.92 11.72 -8.22
N THR A 183 1.51 12.92 -8.16
CA THR A 183 0.99 14.15 -8.76
C THR A 183 1.15 14.08 -10.28
N LYS A 184 0.07 14.38 -11.01
CA LYS A 184 0.11 14.46 -12.48
C LYS A 184 0.43 15.88 -12.92
N PHE A 185 0.93 16.02 -14.15
CA PHE A 185 1.19 17.35 -14.73
C PHE A 185 -0.03 18.28 -14.66
N ASP A 186 -1.22 17.75 -14.97
CA ASP A 186 -2.47 18.52 -14.89
C ASP A 186 -2.77 19.01 -13.46
N ASP A 187 -2.39 18.25 -12.43
CA ASP A 187 -2.58 18.67 -11.04
C ASP A 187 -1.71 19.90 -10.71
N VAL A 188 -0.50 19.98 -11.29
CA VAL A 188 0.43 21.11 -11.09
C VAL A 188 -0.02 22.33 -11.88
N VAL A 189 -0.46 22.16 -13.13
CA VAL A 189 -0.92 23.28 -13.98
C VAL A 189 -2.18 23.94 -13.40
N ASN A 190 -3.04 23.14 -12.77
CA ASN A 190 -4.28 23.63 -12.16
C ASN A 190 -4.10 23.99 -10.67
N GLU A 191 -2.87 24.05 -10.16
CA GLU A 191 -2.63 24.48 -8.79
C GLU A 191 -3.05 25.96 -8.65
N PRO A 192 -3.98 26.29 -7.73
CA PRO A 192 -4.43 27.66 -7.58
C PRO A 192 -3.25 28.55 -7.18
N VAL A 193 -3.08 29.67 -7.88
CA VAL A 193 -2.06 30.68 -7.53
C VAL A 193 -2.27 31.07 -6.08
N ALA A 194 -1.23 30.90 -5.26
CA ALA A 194 -1.26 31.27 -3.86
C ALA A 194 -1.66 32.74 -3.74
N VAL A 195 -2.88 32.99 -3.26
CA VAL A 195 -3.29 34.34 -2.87
C VAL A 195 -2.46 34.67 -1.65
N ALA A 196 -1.58 35.66 -1.77
CA ALA A 196 -0.77 36.13 -0.64
C ALA A 196 -1.72 36.43 0.52
N ASP A 197 -1.55 35.70 1.62
CA ASP A 197 -2.34 35.91 2.83
C ASP A 197 -1.97 37.30 3.35
N PRO A 198 -2.88 38.29 3.36
CA PRO A 198 -2.55 39.69 3.71
C PRO A 198 -2.08 39.86 5.16
N CYS A 199 -2.13 38.79 5.96
CA CYS A 199 -1.61 38.73 7.33
C CYS A 199 -0.08 38.50 7.42
N LEU A 200 0.66 38.43 6.30
CA LEU A 200 2.11 38.15 6.27
C LEU A 200 2.99 39.32 5.82
N THR A 201 2.59 40.55 6.08
CA THR A 201 3.52 41.69 6.07
C THR A 201 4.12 41.86 7.47
N PHE A 202 5.39 41.48 7.62
CA PHE A 202 6.21 41.84 8.79
C PHE A 202 6.54 43.33 8.81
#